data_AF-A0A421E2P2-F1
#
_entry.id   AF-A0A421E2P2-F1
#
_cell.length_a   1.000
_cell.length_b   1.000
_cell.length_c   1.000
_cell.angle_alpha   90.00
_cell.angle_beta   90.00
_cell.angle_gamma   90.00
#
_symmetry.space_group_name_H-M   'P 1'
#
loop_
_entity.id
_entity.type
_entity.pdbx_description
1 polymer ?
#
loop_
_entity_poly.entity_id
_entity_poly.type
_entity_poly.pdbx_seq_one_letter_code
_entity_poly.pdbx_strand_id
1 'polypeptide(L)'
;MDRFVDVGHVAETLPDLSEALDDPRLRQFGLVGGVVLVALGALLSLAPASEQWLFWSYAVAATLVFIGVPLLCLGLAAPDPEPGSLFHLGIELTTTQRRAVALGSLCITVTPIVIALGTPLGLPTLVLAIAAVTAILGSVLILTGFVAWTSAAIAEPSRH
;
A
#
# COMPACT_ATOMS: atom_id res chain seq x y z
N MET A 1 -4.24 27.66 24.21
CA MET A 1 -2.96 26.92 24.36
C MET A 1 -2.80 26.07 23.13
N ASP A 2 -2.29 26.68 22.07
CA ASP A 2 -2.18 26.07 20.74
C ASP A 2 -0.84 25.35 20.63
N ARG A 3 -0.84 24.05 20.95
CA ARG A 3 0.25 23.13 20.62
C ARG A 3 0.10 22.72 19.16
N PHE A 4 0.35 23.65 18.24
CA PHE A 4 0.64 23.26 16.86
C PHE A 4 2.00 22.58 16.86
N VAL A 5 1.97 21.29 16.58
CA VAL A 5 3.17 20.48 16.33
C VAL A 5 3.89 21.13 15.16
N ASP A 6 5.12 21.62 15.40
CA ASP A 6 5.96 22.20 14.36
C ASP A 6 6.30 21.11 13.35
N VAL A 7 5.70 21.23 12.17
CA VAL A 7 5.82 20.25 11.07
C VAL A 7 7.29 20.10 10.66
N GLY A 8 8.10 21.15 10.80
CA GLY A 8 9.55 21.10 10.54
C GLY A 8 10.29 20.23 11.56
N HIS A 9 9.95 20.34 12.84
CA HIS A 9 10.58 19.56 13.90
C HIS A 9 10.18 18.07 13.85
N VAL A 10 8.95 17.77 13.41
CA VAL A 10 8.52 16.39 13.13
C VAL A 10 9.23 15.83 11.90
N ALA A 11 9.40 16.62 10.84
CA ALA A 11 10.12 16.18 9.65
C ALA A 11 11.60 15.82 9.94
N GLU A 12 12.26 16.54 10.87
CA GLU A 12 13.64 16.24 11.30
C GLU A 12 13.76 15.01 12.21
N THR A 13 12.68 14.61 12.89
CA THR A 13 12.67 13.46 13.83
C THR A 13 12.00 12.21 13.27
N LEU A 14 11.38 12.31 12.08
CA LEU A 14 10.85 11.15 11.37
C LEU A 14 12.01 10.33 10.80
N PRO A 15 12.06 9.01 11.06
CA PRO A 15 13.05 8.14 10.44
C PRO A 15 12.95 8.26 8.91
N ASP A 16 14.09 8.31 8.22
CA ASP A 16 14.11 8.45 6.77
C ASP A 16 13.34 7.27 6.18
N LEU A 17 12.23 7.57 5.49
CA LEU A 17 11.40 6.58 4.83
C LEU A 17 12.24 5.70 3.89
N SER A 18 13.31 6.26 3.33
CA SER A 18 14.26 5.56 2.47
C SER A 18 14.97 4.43 3.21
N GLU A 19 15.45 4.69 4.43
CA GLU A 19 16.14 3.71 5.25
C GLU A 19 15.19 2.58 5.67
N ALA A 20 13.95 2.92 6.03
CA ALA A 20 12.92 1.92 6.33
C ALA A 20 12.54 1.07 5.10
N LEU A 21 12.52 1.67 3.90
CA LEU A 21 12.25 0.98 2.65
C LEU A 21 13.43 0.13 2.17
N ASP A 22 14.62 0.31 2.71
CA ASP A 22 15.80 -0.51 2.43
C ASP A 22 15.90 -1.74 3.34
N ASP A 23 14.99 -1.94 4.29
CA ASP A 23 14.94 -3.15 5.11
C ASP A 23 14.38 -4.35 4.31
N PRO A 24 15.17 -5.41 4.04
CA PRO A 24 14.71 -6.59 3.30
C PRO A 24 13.63 -7.39 4.06
N ARG A 25 13.50 -7.23 5.38
CA ARG A 25 12.43 -7.87 6.17
C ARG A 25 11.05 -7.35 5.76
N LEU A 26 10.98 -6.13 5.23
CA LEU A 26 9.74 -5.54 4.72
C LEU A 26 9.11 -6.39 3.61
N ARG A 27 9.93 -7.15 2.86
CA ARG A 27 9.43 -8.11 1.88
C ARG A 27 8.57 -9.20 2.52
N GLN A 28 9.10 -9.88 3.53
CA GLN A 28 8.37 -10.95 4.21
C GLN A 28 7.08 -10.43 4.85
N PHE A 29 7.15 -9.30 5.56
CA PHE A 29 5.97 -8.71 6.20
C PHE A 29 4.93 -8.26 5.17
N GLY A 30 5.37 -7.59 4.10
CA GLY A 30 4.50 -7.13 3.03
C GLY A 30 3.82 -8.26 2.26
N LEU A 31 4.57 -9.31 1.92
CA LEU A 31 4.01 -10.46 1.19
C LEU A 31 3.06 -11.27 2.06
N VAL A 32 3.49 -11.70 3.25
CA VAL A 32 2.67 -12.54 4.13
C VAL A 32 1.47 -11.75 4.65
N GLY A 33 1.70 -10.55 5.18
CA GLY A 33 0.63 -9.70 5.70
C GLY A 33 -0.36 -9.31 4.60
N GLY A 34 0.13 -8.93 3.41
CA GLY A 34 -0.70 -8.49 2.30
C GLY A 34 -1.60 -9.61 1.79
N VAL A 35 -1.02 -10.79 1.56
CA VAL A 35 -1.77 -11.98 1.16
C VAL A 35 -2.82 -12.37 2.20
N VAL A 36 -2.45 -12.39 3.49
CA VAL A 36 -3.40 -12.75 4.57
C VAL A 36 -4.57 -11.78 4.62
N LEU A 37 -4.31 -10.47 4.57
CA LEU A 37 -5.37 -9.45 4.60
C LEU A 37 -6.31 -9.57 3.39
N VAL A 38 -5.76 -9.73 2.19
CA VAL A 38 -6.55 -9.90 0.96
C VAL A 38 -7.37 -11.20 1.02
N ALA A 39 -6.78 -12.30 1.49
CA ALA A 39 -7.47 -13.58 1.62
C ALA A 39 -8.63 -13.49 2.63
N LEU A 40 -8.41 -12.86 3.79
CA LEU A 40 -9.46 -12.63 4.78
C LEU A 40 -10.58 -11.73 4.23
N GLY A 41 -10.23 -10.66 3.50
CA GLY A 41 -11.22 -9.80 2.84
C GLY A 41 -12.04 -10.55 1.80
N ALA A 42 -11.40 -11.40 1.00
CA ALA A 42 -12.09 -12.25 0.02
C ALA A 42 -13.03 -13.26 0.72
N LEU A 43 -12.58 -13.93 1.77
CA LEU A 43 -13.39 -14.86 2.55
C LEU A 43 -14.61 -14.18 3.18
N LEU A 44 -14.45 -12.98 3.74
CA LEU A 44 -15.55 -12.19 4.30
C LEU A 44 -16.56 -11.73 3.22
N SER A 45 -16.10 -11.49 2.00
CA SER A 45 -16.99 -11.13 0.88
C SER A 45 -17.82 -12.32 0.38
N LEU A 46 -17.33 -13.54 0.58
CA LEU A 46 -17.98 -14.79 0.17
C LEU A 46 -18.80 -15.44 1.29
N ALA A 47 -18.60 -15.01 2.55
CA ALA A 47 -19.28 -15.57 3.69
C ALA A 47 -20.79 -15.29 3.63
N PRO A 48 -21.66 -16.30 3.83
CA PRO A 48 -23.09 -16.08 3.94
C PRO A 48 -23.38 -15.26 5.20
N ALA A 49 -23.73 -13.99 5.00
CA ALA A 49 -24.08 -13.05 6.06
C ALA A 49 -25.58 -12.72 5.98
N SER A 50 -26.22 -12.53 7.14
CA SER A 50 -27.59 -12.00 7.19
C SER A 50 -27.63 -10.57 6.64
N GLU A 51 -28.80 -10.09 6.19
CA GLU A 51 -28.95 -8.75 5.58
C GLU A 51 -28.39 -7.61 6.44
N GLN A 52 -28.47 -7.75 7.78
CA GLN A 52 -27.96 -6.77 8.72
C GLN A 52 -26.42 -6.82 8.91
N TRP A 53 -25.80 -7.97 8.61
CA TRP A 53 -24.35 -8.16 8.71
C TRP A 53 -23.64 -8.02 7.36
N LEU A 54 -24.36 -8.14 6.24
CA LEU A 54 -23.84 -8.03 4.88
C LEU A 54 -23.08 -6.71 4.65
N PHE A 55 -23.65 -5.57 5.06
CA PHE A 55 -22.99 -4.27 4.92
C PHE A 55 -21.64 -4.22 5.66
N TRP A 56 -21.61 -4.64 6.92
CA TRP A 56 -20.40 -4.63 7.74
C TRP A 56 -19.34 -5.62 7.23
N SER A 57 -19.77 -6.79 6.78
CA SER A 57 -18.87 -7.77 6.17
C SER A 57 -18.18 -7.20 4.94
N TYR A 58 -18.93 -6.53 4.05
CA TYR A 58 -18.36 -5.87 2.87
C TYR A 58 -17.48 -4.68 3.21
N ALA A 59 -17.86 -3.85 4.18
CA ALA A 59 -17.05 -2.70 4.61
C ALA A 59 -15.70 -3.14 5.20
N VAL A 60 -15.70 -4.17 6.04
CA VAL A 60 -14.48 -4.76 6.61
C VAL A 60 -13.67 -5.45 5.50
N ALA A 61 -14.30 -6.23 4.64
CA ALA A 61 -13.64 -6.88 3.52
C ALA A 61 -12.95 -5.88 2.59
N ALA A 62 -13.64 -4.81 2.21
CA ALA A 62 -13.08 -3.73 1.41
C ALA A 62 -11.88 -3.09 2.11
N THR A 63 -12.00 -2.78 3.40
CA THR A 63 -10.90 -2.18 4.18
C THR A 63 -9.68 -3.10 4.22
N LEU A 64 -9.88 -4.40 4.43
CA LEU A 64 -8.79 -5.40 4.43
C LEU A 64 -8.10 -5.46 3.07
N VAL A 65 -8.83 -5.38 1.97
CA VAL A 65 -8.25 -5.34 0.61
C VAL A 65 -7.52 -4.02 0.36
N PHE A 66 -8.09 -2.88 0.77
CA PHE A 66 -7.49 -1.55 0.65
C PHE A 66 -6.20 -1.38 1.47
N ILE A 67 -5.99 -2.20 2.50
CA ILE A 67 -4.73 -2.24 3.25
C ILE A 67 -3.81 -3.34 2.72
N GLY A 68 -4.36 -4.52 2.44
CA GLY A 68 -3.62 -5.70 2.03
C GLY A 68 -2.94 -5.57 0.67
N VAL A 69 -3.60 -4.97 -0.33
CA VAL A 69 -3.01 -4.77 -1.66
C VAL A 69 -1.82 -3.81 -1.61
N PRO A 70 -1.91 -2.62 -1.00
CA PRO A 70 -0.74 -1.75 -0.79
C PRO A 70 0.41 -2.42 -0.03
N LEU A 71 0.09 -3.20 1.01
CA LEU A 71 1.09 -3.90 1.81
C LEU A 71 1.79 -5.00 1.00
N LEU A 72 1.04 -5.70 0.14
CA LEU A 72 1.59 -6.63 -0.84
C LEU A 72 2.51 -5.93 -1.85
N CYS A 73 2.08 -4.79 -2.41
CA CYS A 73 2.89 -3.99 -3.32
C CYS A 73 4.19 -3.50 -2.66
N LEU A 74 4.12 -3.05 -1.40
CA LEU A 74 5.30 -2.70 -0.61
C LEU A 74 6.24 -3.89 -0.42
N GLY A 75 5.70 -5.08 -0.12
CA GLY A 75 6.50 -6.30 0.01
C GLY A 75 7.22 -6.68 -1.29
N LEU A 76 6.54 -6.58 -2.43
CA LEU A 76 7.13 -6.81 -3.74
C LEU A 76 8.21 -5.77 -4.10
N ALA A 77 8.02 -4.52 -3.68
CA ALA A 77 8.96 -3.44 -3.95
C ALA A 77 10.17 -3.42 -3.02
N ALA A 78 10.09 -4.07 -1.85
CA ALA A 78 11.16 -4.19 -0.88
C ALA A 78 12.41 -4.87 -1.48
N PRO A 79 13.62 -4.64 -0.92
CA PRO A 79 14.84 -5.22 -1.44
C PRO A 79 14.78 -6.74 -1.49
N ASP A 80 15.45 -7.31 -2.48
CA ASP A 80 15.51 -8.75 -2.63
C ASP A 80 16.43 -9.36 -1.54
N PRO A 81 15.95 -10.32 -0.73
CA PRO A 81 16.79 -11.00 0.26
C PRO A 81 17.84 -11.90 -0.40
N GLU A 82 18.79 -12.36 0.41
CA GLU A 82 19.92 -13.19 -0.03
C GLU A 82 19.47 -14.46 -0.82
N PRO A 83 20.29 -14.90 -1.81
CA PRO A 83 20.03 -16.12 -2.57
C PRO A 83 19.91 -17.34 -1.65
N GLY A 84 18.73 -17.96 -1.63
CA GLY A 84 18.39 -19.07 -0.72
C GLY A 84 17.20 -18.78 0.19
N SER A 85 16.75 -17.52 0.27
CA SER A 85 15.49 -17.15 0.94
C SER A 85 14.26 -17.58 0.12
N LEU A 86 13.20 -18.03 0.80
CA LEU A 86 11.89 -18.32 0.19
C LEU A 86 11.22 -17.09 -0.43
N PHE A 87 11.67 -15.89 -0.03
CA PHE A 87 11.17 -14.61 -0.51
C PHE A 87 12.09 -13.98 -1.57
N HIS A 88 13.07 -14.74 -2.07
CA HIS A 88 13.86 -14.31 -3.22
C HIS A 88 13.02 -14.41 -4.49
N LEU A 89 12.66 -13.28 -5.09
CA LEU A 89 11.71 -13.22 -6.21
C LEU A 89 12.34 -12.71 -7.52
N GLY A 90 13.59 -12.26 -7.48
CA GLY A 90 14.26 -11.62 -8.61
C GLY A 90 13.70 -10.23 -8.95
N ILE A 91 12.97 -9.62 -8.01
CA ILE A 91 12.40 -8.28 -8.17
C ILE A 91 13.31 -7.31 -7.44
N GLU A 92 13.98 -6.44 -8.20
CA GLU A 92 14.89 -5.44 -7.63
C GLU A 92 14.55 -4.06 -8.18
N LEU A 93 13.79 -3.31 -7.41
CA LEU A 93 13.46 -1.92 -7.72
C LEU A 93 14.58 -1.00 -7.26
N THR A 94 14.89 0.00 -8.08
CA THR A 94 15.71 1.15 -7.67
C THR A 94 15.05 1.91 -6.50
N THR A 95 15.83 2.66 -5.73
CA THR A 95 15.33 3.47 -4.61
C THR A 95 14.18 4.40 -5.03
N THR A 96 14.27 5.01 -6.21
CA THR A 96 13.23 5.91 -6.74
C THR A 96 11.94 5.17 -7.06
N GLN A 97 12.02 4.00 -7.71
CA GLN A 97 10.86 3.16 -8.00
C GLN A 97 10.20 2.67 -6.71
N ARG A 98 11.01 2.26 -5.72
CA ARG A 98 10.52 1.81 -4.42
C ARG A 98 9.81 2.94 -3.66
N ARG A 99 10.37 4.15 -3.67
CA ARG A 99 9.71 5.34 -3.09
C ARG A 99 8.37 5.63 -3.78
N ALA A 100 8.28 5.49 -5.10
CA ALA A 100 7.02 5.66 -5.82
C ALA A 100 5.97 4.63 -5.38
N VAL A 101 6.34 3.35 -5.26
CA VAL A 101 5.43 2.30 -4.75
C VAL A 101 5.02 2.58 -3.30
N ALA A 102 5.95 3.03 -2.46
CA ALA A 102 5.67 3.32 -1.05
C ALA A 102 4.71 4.49 -0.86
N LEU A 103 4.95 5.61 -1.58
CA LEU A 103 4.04 6.76 -1.57
C LEU A 103 2.67 6.37 -2.12
N GLY A 104 2.64 5.60 -3.21
CA GLY A 104 1.38 5.15 -3.78
C GLY A 104 0.60 4.23 -2.84
N SER A 105 1.30 3.36 -2.13
CA SER A 105 0.73 2.48 -1.10
C SER A 105 0.17 3.27 0.06
N LEU A 106 0.90 4.28 0.54
CA LEU A 106 0.42 5.19 1.57
C LEU A 106 -0.86 5.90 1.14
N CYS A 107 -0.91 6.45 -0.08
CA CYS A 107 -2.10 7.09 -0.62
C CYS A 107 -3.33 6.15 -0.56
N ILE A 108 -3.20 4.91 -1.04
CA ILE A 108 -4.32 3.95 -1.04
C ILE A 108 -4.73 3.56 0.38
N THR A 109 -3.79 3.34 1.30
CA THR A 109 -4.12 2.97 2.69
C THR A 109 -4.83 4.08 3.47
N VAL A 110 -4.61 5.35 3.12
CA VAL A 110 -5.26 6.51 3.75
C VAL A 110 -6.69 6.71 3.23
N THR A 111 -7.01 6.25 2.02
CA THR A 111 -8.36 6.34 1.42
C THR A 111 -9.50 5.91 2.36
N PRO A 112 -9.51 4.71 2.98
CA PRO A 112 -10.58 4.31 3.90
C PRO A 112 -10.66 5.21 5.15
N ILE A 113 -9.52 5.75 5.62
CA ILE A 113 -9.48 6.68 6.77
C ILE A 113 -10.18 8.00 6.41
N VAL A 114 -9.91 8.54 5.22
CA VAL A 114 -10.57 9.76 4.70
C VAL A 114 -12.08 9.56 4.61
N ILE A 115 -12.51 8.40 4.09
CA ILE A 115 -13.94 8.06 4.01
C ILE A 115 -14.56 7.99 5.41
N ALA A 116 -13.91 7.30 6.35
CA ALA A 116 -14.41 7.14 7.71
C ALA A 116 -14.53 8.47 8.48
N LEU A 117 -13.56 9.38 8.32
CA LEU A 117 -13.57 10.68 8.99
C LEU A 117 -14.50 11.70 8.34
N GLY A 118 -14.67 11.63 7.01
CA GLY A 118 -15.45 12.59 6.26
C GLY A 118 -16.96 12.33 6.24
N THR A 119 -17.37 11.06 6.37
CA THR A 119 -18.79 10.68 6.35
C THR A 119 -19.62 11.28 7.50
N PRO A 120 -19.13 11.30 8.77
CA PRO A 120 -19.84 11.93 9.90
C PRO A 120 -20.00 13.45 9.77
N LEU A 121 -19.18 14.12 8.94
CA LEU A 121 -19.20 15.57 8.74
C LEU A 121 -20.21 16.02 7.68
N GLY A 122 -20.96 15.09 7.07
CA GLY A 122 -22.00 15.42 6.09
C GLY A 122 -21.44 15.88 4.73
N LEU A 123 -20.20 15.51 4.39
CA LEU A 123 -19.52 15.87 3.14
C LEU A 123 -19.34 14.68 2.16
N PRO A 124 -20.35 13.83 1.92
CA PRO A 124 -20.15 12.52 1.29
C PRO A 124 -19.54 12.65 -0.11
N THR A 125 -20.00 13.59 -0.93
CA THR A 125 -19.52 13.73 -2.32
C THR A 125 -18.07 14.22 -2.39
N LEU A 126 -17.71 15.23 -1.59
CA LEU A 126 -16.34 15.77 -1.57
C LEU A 126 -15.35 14.74 -1.01
N VAL A 127 -15.75 14.04 0.05
CA VAL A 127 -14.94 13.00 0.71
C VAL A 127 -14.73 11.82 -0.23
N LEU A 128 -15.76 11.37 -0.94
CA LEU A 128 -15.64 10.34 -1.97
C LEU A 128 -14.74 10.79 -3.12
N ALA A 129 -14.83 12.05 -3.57
CA ALA A 129 -13.96 12.58 -4.60
C ALA A 129 -12.49 12.60 -4.18
N ILE A 130 -12.18 13.07 -2.96
CA ILE A 130 -10.81 13.07 -2.42
C ILE A 130 -10.31 11.63 -2.30
N ALA A 131 -11.10 10.75 -1.68
CA ALA A 131 -10.77 9.34 -1.51
C ALA A 131 -10.46 8.65 -2.84
N ALA A 132 -11.28 8.90 -3.87
CA ALA A 132 -11.09 8.37 -5.21
C ALA A 132 -9.83 8.94 -5.88
N VAL A 133 -9.61 10.25 -5.83
CA VAL A 133 -8.42 10.89 -6.41
C VAL A 133 -7.15 10.36 -5.75
N THR A 134 -7.13 10.24 -4.42
CA THR A 134 -6.00 9.69 -3.68
C THR A 134 -5.74 8.23 -4.05
N ALA A 135 -6.78 7.41 -4.20
CA ALA A 135 -6.64 6.02 -4.62
C ALA A 135 -6.11 5.91 -6.07
N ILE A 136 -6.59 6.76 -6.98
CA ILE A 136 -6.13 6.81 -8.38
C ILE A 136 -4.67 7.22 -8.43
N LEU A 137 -4.29 8.33 -7.76
CA LEU A 137 -2.91 8.79 -7.69
C LEU A 137 -2.00 7.71 -7.10
N GLY A 138 -2.45 7.06 -6.02
CA GLY A 138 -1.70 5.99 -5.39
C GLY A 138 -1.50 4.79 -6.33
N SER A 139 -2.54 4.40 -7.06
CA SER A 139 -2.47 3.32 -8.05
C SER A 139 -1.52 3.65 -9.20
N VAL A 140 -1.57 4.88 -9.71
CA VAL A 140 -0.65 5.35 -10.77
C VAL A 140 0.80 5.32 -10.30
N LEU A 141 1.08 5.74 -9.05
CA LEU A 141 2.43 5.71 -8.50
C LEU A 141 2.97 4.29 -8.34
N ILE A 142 2.15 3.37 -7.82
CA ILE A 142 2.51 1.94 -7.71
C ILE A 142 2.80 1.36 -9.10
N LEU A 143 1.89 1.56 -10.06
CA LEU A 143 2.05 1.08 -11.42
C LEU A 143 3.29 1.68 -12.09
N THR A 144 3.57 2.96 -11.88
CA THR A 144 4.77 3.62 -12.44
C THR A 144 6.04 2.96 -11.92
N GLY A 145 6.12 2.68 -10.61
CA GLY A 145 7.27 2.00 -10.01
C GLY A 145 7.52 0.61 -10.61
N PHE A 146 6.46 -0.21 -10.71
CA PHE A 146 6.57 -1.57 -11.26
C PHE A 146 6.76 -1.60 -12.78
N VAL A 147 6.04 -0.78 -13.54
CA VAL A 147 6.17 -0.70 -14.99
C VAL A 147 7.59 -0.27 -15.37
N ALA A 148 8.14 0.74 -14.69
CA ALA A 148 9.51 1.18 -14.91
C ALA A 148 10.54 0.08 -14.61
N TRP A 149 10.28 -0.78 -13.62
CA TRP A 149 11.12 -1.95 -13.37
C TRP A 149 10.98 -2.99 -14.49
N THR A 150 9.74 -3.37 -14.85
CA THR A 150 9.51 -4.37 -15.90
C THR A 150 10.11 -3.94 -17.24
N SER A 151 10.01 -2.66 -17.61
CA SER A 151 10.56 -2.15 -18.86
C SER A 151 12.09 -2.17 -18.86
N ALA A 152 12.73 -1.84 -17.73
CA ALA A 152 14.17 -1.97 -17.58
C ALA A 152 14.63 -3.44 -17.67
N ALA A 153 13.96 -4.33 -16.95
CA ALA A 153 14.28 -5.76 -16.93
C ALA A 153 14.13 -6.44 -18.30
N ILE A 154 13.15 -6.01 -19.12
CA ILE A 154 12.97 -6.50 -20.50
C ILE A 154 13.97 -5.88 -21.48
N ALA A 155 14.32 -4.60 -21.28
CA ALA A 155 15.24 -3.88 -22.15
C ALA A 155 16.70 -4.34 -21.97
N GLU A 156 17.03 -4.93 -20.82
CA GLU A 156 18.33 -5.55 -20.57
C GLU A 156 18.41 -6.85 -21.40
N PRO A 157 19.15 -6.86 -22.53
CA PRO A 157 19.25 -8.06 -23.35
C PRO A 157 20.01 -9.08 -22.51
N SER A 158 19.38 -10.24 -22.31
CA SER A 158 19.97 -11.43 -21.71
C SER A 158 21.43 -11.60 -22.14
N ARG A 159 22.38 -11.16 -21.30
CA ARG A 159 23.76 -11.62 -21.35
C ARG A 159 23.84 -12.95 -20.61
N HIS A 160 23.19 -13.97 -21.16
CA HIS A 160 23.46 -15.37 -20.88
C HIS A 160 23.20 -16.18 -22.14
#